data_AF-A0A0G0BIQ5-F1
#
_entry.id   AF-A0A0G0BIQ5-F1
#
_cell.length_a   1.000
_cell.length_b   1.000
_cell.length_c   1.000
_cell.angle_alpha   90.00
_cell.angle_beta   90.00
_cell.angle_gamma   90.00
#
_symmetry.space_group_name_H-M   'P 1'
#
loop_
_entity.id
_entity.type
_entity.pdbx_description
1 polymer ?
#
loop_
_entity_poly.entity_id
_entity_poly.type
_entity_poly.pdbx_seq_one_letter_code
_entity_poly.pdbx_strand_id
1 'polypeptide(L)'
;MSRKIFAILLSLIILNQNLTFQIYAQPIDNSDSESFSVSKILKLPTNAEGKEGQDSFFDFSCSDNPSVSVIGCYIVKLVNILIVLSGITSFGMIVVGGITMVTSAGNETGVTKGKETVTFAVIGLVITLSAYIISVFIQSIFYGN
;
A
#
# COMPACT_ATOMS: atom_id res chain seq x y z
N MET A 1 -27.66 -38.34 -11.92
CA MET A 1 -27.47 -36.95 -12.38
C MET A 1 -26.48 -37.00 -13.55
N SER A 2 -26.94 -36.67 -14.76
CA SER A 2 -26.37 -37.24 -15.99
C SER A 2 -24.98 -36.65 -16.33
N ARG A 3 -24.08 -37.49 -16.85
CA ARG A 3 -22.73 -37.12 -17.34
C ARG A 3 -22.73 -35.90 -18.28
N LYS A 4 -23.89 -35.58 -18.88
CA LYS A 4 -24.10 -34.41 -19.75
C LYS A 4 -24.09 -33.07 -18.99
N ILE A 5 -24.60 -33.01 -17.75
CA ILE A 5 -24.56 -31.78 -16.93
C ILE A 5 -23.12 -31.40 -16.58
N PHE A 6 -22.28 -32.39 -16.27
CA PHE A 6 -20.87 -32.14 -15.90
C PHE A 6 -20.05 -31.64 -17.10
N ALA A 7 -20.33 -32.17 -18.31
CA ALA A 7 -19.69 -31.70 -19.54
C ALA A 7 -20.03 -30.24 -19.88
N ILE A 8 -21.27 -29.80 -19.61
CA ILE A 8 -21.71 -28.42 -19.82
C ILE A 8 -21.00 -27.46 -18.85
N LEU A 9 -20.87 -27.84 -17.58
CA LEU A 9 -20.16 -27.02 -16.57
C LEU A 9 -18.65 -26.93 -16.85
N LEU A 10 -18.02 -28.03 -17.27
CA LEU A 10 -16.60 -28.03 -17.66
C LEU A 10 -16.34 -27.14 -18.89
N SER A 11 -17.25 -27.18 -19.88
CA SER A 11 -17.17 -26.33 -21.08
C SER A 11 -17.32 -24.84 -20.76
N LEU A 12 -18.16 -24.46 -19.77
CA LEU A 12 -18.35 -23.06 -19.36
C LEU A 12 -17.11 -22.49 -18.66
N ILE A 13 -16.43 -23.30 -17.86
CA ILE A 13 -15.19 -22.90 -17.16
C ILE A 13 -14.04 -22.67 -18.14
N ILE A 14 -13.88 -23.52 -19.16
CA ILE A 14 -12.82 -23.37 -20.18
C ILE A 14 -13.07 -22.14 -21.05
N LEU A 15 -14.33 -21.82 -21.37
CA LEU A 15 -14.67 -20.63 -22.15
C LEU A 15 -14.38 -19.32 -21.40
N ASN A 16 -14.57 -19.31 -20.08
CA ASN A 16 -14.35 -18.13 -19.23
C ASN A 16 -12.87 -17.75 -19.12
N GLN A 17 -11.97 -18.73 -19.03
CA GLN A 17 -10.52 -18.48 -18.93
C GLN A 17 -9.92 -17.92 -20.24
N ASN A 18 -10.52 -18.21 -21.40
CA ASN A 18 -10.05 -17.70 -22.69
C ASN A 18 -10.33 -16.21 -22.90
N LEU A 19 -11.41 -15.67 -22.29
CA LEU A 19 -11.76 -14.26 -22.43
C LEU A 19 -10.87 -13.32 -21.59
N THR A 20 -10.34 -13.79 -20.46
CA THR A 20 -9.48 -12.98 -19.58
C THR A 20 -8.08 -12.75 -20.16
N PHE A 21 -7.63 -13.60 -21.10
CA PHE A 21 -6.29 -13.51 -21.67
C PHE A 21 -6.09 -12.29 -22.59
N GLN A 22 -7.15 -11.80 -23.23
CA GLN A 22 -7.04 -10.66 -24.17
C GLN A 22 -7.07 -9.28 -23.49
N ILE A 23 -7.39 -9.19 -22.19
CA ILE A 23 -7.33 -7.92 -21.44
C ILE A 23 -5.93 -7.67 -20.84
N TYR A 24 -5.05 -8.68 -20.79
CA TYR A 24 -3.69 -8.53 -20.25
C TYR A 24 -2.62 -8.18 -21.29
N ALA A 25 -2.90 -8.33 -22.59
CA ALA A 25 -1.99 -7.89 -23.65
C ALA A 25 -2.28 -6.43 -24.04
N GLN A 26 -2.17 -5.51 -23.07
CA GLN A 26 -1.95 -4.11 -23.39
C GLN A 26 -0.45 -3.99 -23.72
N PRO A 27 -0.04 -3.52 -24.90
CA PRO A 27 1.36 -3.17 -25.12
C PRO A 27 1.73 -2.09 -24.11
N ILE A 28 2.68 -2.40 -23.23
CA ILE A 28 3.44 -1.37 -22.51
C ILE A 28 4.21 -0.64 -23.62
N ASP A 29 3.69 0.53 -24.00
CA ASP A 29 4.44 1.58 -24.66
C ASP A 29 5.77 1.75 -23.89
N ASN A 30 6.84 1.29 -24.53
CA ASN A 30 8.23 1.53 -24.15
C ASN A 30 8.80 2.62 -25.06
N SER A 31 8.21 3.81 -24.98
CA SER A 31 8.78 5.09 -25.37
C SER A 31 8.30 6.06 -24.29
N ASP A 32 8.87 5.97 -23.09
CA ASP A 32 9.73 7.06 -22.60
C ASP A 32 10.91 6.50 -21.78
N SER A 33 11.99 6.11 -22.44
CA SER A 33 13.30 6.19 -21.81
C SER A 33 13.75 7.65 -21.80
N GLU A 34 13.13 8.49 -20.95
CA GLU A 34 13.65 9.83 -20.65
C GLU A 34 14.81 9.71 -19.65
N SER A 35 15.93 9.18 -20.14
CA SER A 35 17.24 9.51 -19.59
C SER A 35 17.65 10.89 -20.10
N PHE A 36 16.93 11.95 -19.70
CA PHE A 36 17.33 13.34 -19.95
C PHE A 36 18.07 13.86 -18.73
N SER A 37 19.37 14.07 -18.87
CA SER A 37 20.25 14.44 -17.77
C SER A 37 19.90 15.81 -17.18
N VAL A 38 19.32 15.72 -15.99
CA VAL A 38 19.44 16.62 -14.83
C VAL A 38 20.85 17.21 -14.74
N SER A 39 21.00 18.40 -14.16
CA SER A 39 22.25 19.13 -13.83
C SER A 39 22.77 20.16 -14.85
N LYS A 40 22.47 20.08 -16.16
CA LYS A 40 23.12 20.98 -17.13
C LYS A 40 22.29 22.13 -17.70
N ILE A 41 20.97 22.14 -17.58
CA ILE A 41 20.16 23.22 -18.18
C ILE A 41 19.39 24.02 -17.12
N LEU A 42 20.14 24.83 -16.37
CA LEU A 42 19.81 26.25 -16.16
C LEU A 42 18.50 26.59 -15.40
N LYS A 43 18.52 27.19 -14.20
CA LYS A 43 19.57 27.78 -13.39
C LYS A 43 18.90 28.12 -12.07
N LEU A 44 18.72 27.13 -11.20
CA LEU A 44 18.10 27.39 -9.90
C LEU A 44 19.21 27.58 -8.86
N PRO A 45 19.11 28.64 -8.03
CA PRO A 45 20.04 28.84 -6.93
C PRO A 45 20.07 27.55 -6.11
N THR A 46 21.29 27.06 -5.92
CA THR A 46 21.64 25.95 -5.03
C THR A 46 21.08 26.20 -3.63
N ASN A 47 19.88 25.66 -3.40
CA ASN A 47 19.38 25.07 -2.16
C ASN A 47 18.44 23.92 -2.55
N ALA A 48 18.89 23.08 -3.48
CA ALA A 48 18.18 21.89 -3.90
C ALA A 48 18.57 20.75 -2.96
N GLU A 49 17.88 20.65 -1.83
CA GLU A 49 17.70 19.38 -1.14
C GLU A 49 16.79 18.53 -2.03
N GLY A 50 17.40 17.65 -2.83
CA GLY A 50 16.67 16.71 -3.67
C GLY A 50 15.82 15.76 -2.85
N LYS A 51 14.54 15.68 -3.19
CA LYS A 51 13.67 14.52 -2.91
C LYS A 51 12.80 14.29 -4.15
N GLU A 52 13.42 13.86 -5.24
CA GLU A 52 12.69 13.24 -6.36
C GLU A 52 12.41 11.79 -5.99
N GLY A 53 11.13 11.45 -5.92
CA GLY A 53 10.64 10.06 -5.92
C GLY A 53 10.89 9.28 -4.64
N GLN A 54 10.03 9.43 -3.64
CA GLN A 54 9.47 8.29 -2.91
C GLN A 54 8.33 8.77 -2.03
N ASP A 55 7.23 8.05 -2.14
CA ASP A 55 6.01 8.19 -1.37
C ASP A 55 6.28 8.49 0.11
N SER A 56 5.53 9.47 0.61
CA SER A 56 5.61 10.06 1.96
C SER A 56 5.36 9.09 3.12
N PHE A 57 5.18 7.80 2.83
CA PHE A 57 5.19 6.76 3.85
C PHE A 57 6.63 6.38 4.22
N PHE A 58 7.50 5.93 3.29
CA PHE A 58 8.82 5.38 3.65
C PHE A 58 9.91 6.38 4.09
N ASP A 59 9.66 7.69 4.09
CA ASP A 59 10.69 8.67 4.48
C ASP A 59 10.80 8.81 6.01
N PHE A 60 11.81 8.15 6.58
CA PHE A 60 12.21 8.24 8.00
C PHE A 60 13.19 9.40 8.27
N SER A 61 13.44 10.25 7.29
CA SER A 61 14.34 11.40 7.47
C SER A 61 13.61 12.52 8.19
N CYS A 62 14.25 13.13 9.19
CA CYS A 62 13.81 14.41 9.74
C CYS A 62 14.75 15.50 9.21
N SER A 63 14.19 16.60 8.71
CA SER A 63 14.94 17.71 8.12
C SER A 63 15.46 18.61 9.23
N ASP A 64 16.78 18.79 9.29
CA ASP A 64 17.50 19.60 10.29
C ASP A 64 17.25 21.10 10.08
N ASN A 65 16.00 21.53 10.28
CA ASN A 65 15.63 22.94 10.29
C ASN A 65 15.94 23.54 11.67
N PRO A 66 16.55 24.73 11.76
CA PRO A 66 16.90 25.36 13.04
C PRO A 66 15.67 25.70 13.91
N SER A 67 14.46 25.66 13.35
CA SER A 67 13.17 25.87 14.01
C SER A 67 12.64 24.63 14.72
N VAL A 68 13.17 23.43 14.41
CA VAL A 68 12.72 22.15 14.96
C VAL A 68 13.76 21.70 15.98
N SER A 69 13.39 21.68 17.25
CA SER A 69 14.28 21.19 18.31
C SER A 69 14.72 19.75 18.00
N VAL A 70 15.95 19.39 18.35
CA VAL A 70 16.54 18.05 18.12
C VAL A 70 15.62 16.93 18.66
N ILE A 71 14.90 17.24 19.75
CA ILE A 71 13.86 16.37 20.32
C ILE A 71 12.68 16.16 19.36
N GLY A 72 12.20 17.21 18.69
CA GLY A 72 11.12 17.13 17.71
C GLY A 72 11.49 16.26 16.51
N CYS A 73 12.71 16.39 16.00
CA CYS A 73 13.24 15.55 14.91
C CYS A 73 13.17 14.06 15.29
N TYR A 74 13.60 13.72 16.50
CA TYR A 74 13.60 12.34 17.01
C TYR A 74 12.19 11.76 17.14
N ILE A 75 11.22 12.57 17.61
CA ILE A 75 9.82 12.15 17.73
C ILE A 75 9.18 11.93 16.36
N VAL A 76 9.34 12.87 15.42
CA VAL A 76 8.78 12.73 14.05
C VAL A 76 9.34 11.50 13.36
N LYS A 77 10.65 11.31 13.49
CA LYS A 77 11.36 10.13 12.99
C LYS A 77 10.74 8.85 13.56
N LEU A 78 10.63 8.72 14.88
CA LEU A 78 9.99 7.57 15.53
C LEU A 78 8.55 7.34 15.08
N VAL A 79 7.74 8.39 14.93
CA VAL A 79 6.35 8.25 14.46
C VAL A 79 6.31 7.73 13.02
N ASN A 80 7.14 8.25 12.12
CA ASN A 80 7.18 7.79 10.72
C ASN A 80 7.55 6.31 10.61
N ILE A 81 8.57 5.83 11.33
CA ILE A 81 8.93 4.40 11.28
C ILE A 81 7.82 3.51 11.83
N LEU A 82 7.13 3.92 12.90
CA LEU A 82 6.01 3.17 13.46
C LEU A 82 4.85 3.07 12.47
N ILE A 83 4.52 4.17 11.76
CA ILE A 83 3.42 4.20 10.79
C ILE A 83 3.72 3.31 9.58
N VAL A 84 4.93 3.38 9.03
CA VAL A 84 5.36 2.55 7.88
C VAL A 84 5.31 1.07 8.22
N LEU A 85 5.88 0.72 9.38
CA LEU A 85 5.93 -0.66 9.82
C LEU A 85 4.53 -1.22 10.07
N SER A 86 3.63 -0.40 10.64
CA SER A 86 2.22 -0.75 10.82
C SER A 86 1.51 -0.96 9.48
N GLY A 87 1.68 -0.05 8.52
CA GLY A 87 1.04 -0.13 7.21
C GLY A 87 1.37 -1.41 6.44
N ILE A 88 2.66 -1.74 6.36
CA ILE A 88 3.14 -2.96 5.67
C ILE A 88 2.68 -4.22 6.39
N THR A 89 2.74 -4.22 7.73
CA THR A 89 2.32 -5.39 8.53
C THR A 89 0.82 -5.64 8.37
N SER A 90 -0.01 -4.61 8.47
CA SER A 90 -1.46 -4.71 8.26
C SER A 90 -1.79 -5.16 6.85
N PHE A 91 -1.14 -4.58 5.83
CA PHE A 91 -1.36 -4.99 4.44
C PHE A 91 -0.95 -6.46 4.20
N GLY A 92 0.19 -6.89 4.75
CA GLY A 92 0.66 -8.27 4.67
C GLY A 92 -0.34 -9.27 5.27
N MET A 93 -0.92 -8.96 6.43
CA MET A 93 -1.94 -9.82 7.05
C MET A 93 -3.24 -9.90 6.24
N ILE A 94 -3.66 -8.80 5.59
CA ILE A 94 -4.83 -8.80 4.70
C ILE A 94 -4.60 -9.76 3.52
N VAL A 95 -3.42 -9.70 2.89
CA VAL A 95 -3.09 -10.56 1.74
C VAL A 95 -3.05 -12.03 2.16
N VAL A 96 -2.37 -12.36 3.27
CA VAL A 96 -2.28 -13.75 3.77
C VAL A 96 -3.65 -14.29 4.19
N GLY A 97 -4.45 -13.48 4.90
CA GLY A 97 -5.81 -13.86 5.31
C GLY A 97 -6.76 -14.03 4.12
N GLY A 98 -6.63 -13.18 3.11
CA GLY A 98 -7.40 -13.27 1.85
C GLY A 98 -7.06 -14.52 1.05
N ILE A 99 -5.78 -14.80 0.84
CA ILE A 99 -5.33 -16.03 0.16
C ILE A 99 -5.82 -17.27 0.92
N THR A 100 -5.71 -17.26 2.25
CA THR A 100 -6.18 -18.36 3.10
C THR A 100 -7.69 -18.58 2.95
N MET A 101 -8.48 -17.51 2.84
CA MET A 101 -9.93 -17.59 2.62
C MET A 101 -10.27 -18.18 1.25
N VAL A 102 -9.56 -17.78 0.20
CA VAL A 102 -9.78 -18.26 -1.18
C VAL A 102 -9.31 -19.71 -1.36
N THR A 103 -8.17 -20.09 -0.79
CA THR A 103 -7.61 -21.45 -0.93
C THR A 103 -8.30 -22.51 -0.06
N SER A 104 -9.18 -22.10 0.87
CA SER A 104 -9.83 -23.02 1.82
C SER A 104 -10.90 -23.94 1.17
N ALA A 105 -11.15 -23.83 -0.13
CA ALA A 105 -11.95 -24.77 -0.94
C ALA A 105 -13.34 -25.13 -0.37
N GLY A 106 -13.95 -24.25 0.44
CA GLY A 106 -15.25 -24.48 1.07
C GLY A 106 -15.21 -25.22 2.41
N ASN A 107 -14.04 -25.52 2.97
CA ASN A 107 -13.92 -25.96 4.35
C ASN A 107 -14.24 -24.78 5.29
N GLU A 108 -15.32 -24.94 6.05
CA GLU A 108 -15.86 -23.96 7.00
C GLU A 108 -14.83 -23.52 8.07
N THR A 109 -13.89 -24.38 8.45
CA THR A 109 -12.82 -24.05 9.40
C THR A 109 -11.78 -23.11 8.79
N GLY A 110 -11.38 -23.34 7.54
CA GLY A 110 -10.39 -22.50 6.84
C GLY A 110 -10.94 -21.12 6.48
N VAL A 111 -12.20 -21.06 6.05
CA VAL A 111 -12.89 -19.80 5.75
C VAL A 111 -13.10 -18.97 7.01
N THR A 112 -13.44 -19.60 8.14
CA THR A 112 -13.62 -18.90 9.42
C THR A 112 -12.31 -18.29 9.91
N LYS A 113 -11.21 -19.05 9.89
CA LYS A 113 -9.89 -18.51 10.26
C LYS A 113 -9.39 -17.39 9.34
N GLY A 114 -9.65 -17.50 8.04
CA GLY A 114 -9.37 -16.43 7.09
C GLY A 114 -10.13 -15.15 7.43
N LYS A 115 -11.43 -15.26 7.78
CA LYS A 115 -12.27 -14.12 8.17
C LYS A 115 -11.79 -13.46 9.45
N GLU A 116 -11.45 -14.23 10.47
CA GLU A 116 -10.89 -13.70 11.73
C GLU A 116 -9.59 -12.94 11.46
N THR A 117 -8.68 -13.53 10.68
CA THR A 117 -7.40 -12.91 10.32
C THR A 117 -7.58 -11.57 9.61
N VAL A 118 -8.46 -11.52 8.60
CA VAL A 118 -8.76 -10.27 7.88
C VAL A 118 -9.42 -9.25 8.81
N THR A 119 -10.32 -9.69 9.70
CA THR A 119 -10.99 -8.79 10.65
C THR A 119 -9.97 -8.12 11.58
N PHE A 120 -9.01 -8.87 12.13
CA PHE A 120 -7.94 -8.30 12.95
C PHE A 120 -7.02 -7.36 12.15
N ALA A 121 -6.71 -7.70 10.90
CA ALA A 121 -5.89 -6.85 10.05
C ALA A 121 -6.57 -5.50 9.73
N VAL A 122 -7.89 -5.52 9.49
CA VAL A 122 -8.70 -4.31 9.25
C VAL A 122 -8.77 -3.45 10.51
N ILE A 123 -8.95 -4.05 11.69
CA ILE A 123 -8.96 -3.30 12.96
C ILE A 123 -7.64 -2.54 13.16
N GLY A 124 -6.49 -3.19 12.90
CA GLY A 124 -5.17 -2.54 12.98
C GLY A 124 -5.02 -1.37 11.99
N LEU A 125 -5.55 -1.52 10.78
CA LEU A 125 -5.54 -0.46 9.78
C LEU A 125 -6.38 0.75 10.22
N VAL A 126 -7.58 0.50 10.75
CA VAL A 126 -8.48 1.56 11.25
C VAL A 126 -7.82 2.33 12.39
N ILE A 127 -7.21 1.64 13.36
CA ILE A 127 -6.50 2.29 14.48
C ILE A 127 -5.37 3.18 13.97
N THR A 128 -4.59 2.71 12.99
CA THR A 128 -3.48 3.48 12.40
C THR A 128 -3.99 4.75 11.72
N LEU A 129 -5.06 4.65 10.94
CA LEU A 129 -5.70 5.80 10.29
C LEU A 129 -6.27 6.79 11.32
N SER A 130 -6.95 6.29 12.36
CA SER A 130 -7.48 7.14 13.44
C SER A 130 -6.36 7.89 14.17
N ALA A 131 -5.24 7.23 14.46
CA ALA A 131 -4.09 7.86 15.11
C ALA A 131 -3.49 9.01 14.27
N TYR A 132 -3.43 8.83 12.95
CA TYR A 132 -2.95 9.88 12.04
C TYR A 132 -3.85 11.12 12.08
N ILE A 133 -5.16 10.92 11.98
CA ILE A 133 -6.15 12.02 12.02
C ILE A 133 -6.02 12.82 13.33
N ILE A 134 -5.91 12.12 14.47
CA ILE A 134 -5.73 12.75 15.77
C ILE A 134 -4.41 13.54 15.82
N SER A 135 -3.33 13.01 15.27
CA SER A 135 -2.02 13.67 15.25
C SER A 135 -2.05 15.00 14.48
N VAL A 136 -2.75 15.05 13.35
CA VAL A 136 -2.94 16.26 12.55
C VAL A 136 -3.85 17.25 13.29
N PHE A 137 -4.89 16.75 13.95
CA PHE A 137 -5.78 17.60 14.76
C PHE A 137 -5.01 18.32 15.87
N ILE A 138 -4.16 17.62 16.61
CA ILE A 138 -3.34 18.23 17.66
C ILE A 138 -2.43 19.31 17.04
N GLN A 139 -1.70 19.01 15.96
CA GLN A 139 -0.86 20.00 15.29
C GLN A 139 -1.63 21.25 14.87
N SER A 140 -2.86 21.09 14.34
CA SER A 140 -3.70 22.20 13.92
C SER A 140 -4.10 23.14 15.07
N ILE A 141 -4.34 22.58 16.27
CA ILE A 141 -4.68 23.37 17.46
C ILE A 141 -3.46 24.14 18.00
N PHE A 142 -2.26 23.58 17.86
CA PHE A 142 -1.03 24.20 18.36
C PHE A 142 -0.39 25.20 17.39
N TYR A 143 -0.46 24.96 16.06
CA TYR A 143 0.05 25.87 15.04
C TYR A 143 -0.99 26.89 14.54
N GLY A 144 -2.25 26.75 14.97
CA GLY A 144 -3.32 27.69 14.67
C GLY A 144 -3.35 28.88 15.63
N ASN A 145 -2.44 29.83 15.44
CA ASN A 145 -2.59 31.24 15.84
C ASN A 145 -1.97 32.13 14.77
#